data_AF-A0A9W7GN11-F1
#
_entry.id   AF-A0A9W7GN11-F1
#
_cell.length_a   1.000
_cell.length_b   1.000
_cell.length_c   1.000
_cell.angle_alpha   90.00
_cell.angle_beta   90.00
_cell.angle_gamma   90.00
#
_symmetry.space_group_name_H-M   'P 1'
#
loop_
_entity.id
_entity.type
_entity.pdbx_description
1 polymer ?
#
loop_
_entity_poly.entity_id
_entity_poly.type
_entity_poly.pdbx_seq_one_letter_code
_entity_poly.pdbx_strand_id
1 'polypeptide(L)'
;MNESLSNMCGHFSFILLGTSYITSDIFHLRILAMSGISLSILFQYYRPLPLFIPIRWNALFLITNAGMIAALLSERNEANKMSDNERELYDREFKQMGFTPVEYYRLVRAGRRRQVKQGSYLCEESQVQKNMYFLLSGSIEVSIDSTNNPTAEVSPSGSQQITRRRSRVASISPNSFIGEMTFLTYLQESRRSTSASTTCIANEDSEVLEWDFEELATALETEKNRGVKNALQAKLSNDLRKKLSAMTSTGA
;
A
#
# COMPACT_ATOMS: atom_id res chain seq x y z
N MET A 1 -12.57 13.37 -48.75
CA MET A 1 -11.40 14.01 -48.09
C MET A 1 -10.34 14.21 -49.15
N ASN A 2 -9.72 15.40 -49.28
CA ASN A 2 -8.69 15.63 -50.30
C ASN A 2 -7.47 14.74 -50.02
N GLU A 3 -6.79 14.21 -51.04
CA GLU A 3 -5.61 13.34 -50.85
C GLU A 3 -4.52 13.99 -49.98
N SER A 4 -4.36 15.32 -50.11
CA SER A 4 -3.46 16.12 -49.28
C SER A 4 -3.79 16.02 -47.78
N LEU A 5 -5.08 16.08 -47.41
CA LEU A 5 -5.51 15.97 -46.00
C LEU A 5 -5.30 14.55 -45.46
N SER A 6 -5.51 13.52 -46.28
CA SER A 6 -5.22 12.13 -45.90
C SER A 6 -3.73 11.92 -45.60
N ASN A 7 -2.85 12.41 -46.47
CA ASN A 7 -1.40 12.31 -46.27
C ASN A 7 -0.92 13.05 -45.02
N MET A 8 -1.50 14.22 -44.72
CA MET A 8 -1.23 14.93 -43.46
C MET A 8 -1.63 14.09 -42.25
N CYS A 9 -2.84 13.50 -42.24
CA CYS A 9 -3.27 12.59 -41.18
C CYS A 9 -2.28 11.42 -40.99
N GLY A 10 -1.76 10.87 -42.09
CA GLY A 10 -0.72 9.84 -42.07
C GLY A 10 0.56 10.28 -41.33
N HIS A 11 1.16 11.40 -41.72
CA HIS A 11 2.36 11.92 -41.04
C HIS A 11 2.13 12.25 -39.56
N PHE A 12 1.01 12.90 -39.23
CA PHE A 12 0.65 13.18 -37.84
C PHE A 12 0.44 11.91 -37.03
N SER A 13 -0.12 10.85 -37.62
CA SER A 13 -0.29 9.57 -36.92
C SER A 13 1.05 8.97 -36.50
N PHE A 14 2.07 9.02 -37.36
CA PHE A 14 3.41 8.51 -37.07
C PHE A 14 4.17 9.40 -36.09
N ILE A 15 4.02 10.72 -36.17
CA ILE A 15 4.57 11.65 -35.18
C ILE A 15 3.99 11.36 -33.80
N LEU A 16 2.66 11.25 -33.69
CA LEU A 16 1.99 10.94 -32.42
C LEU A 16 2.45 9.58 -31.87
N LEU A 17 2.52 8.57 -32.73
CA LEU A 17 3.03 7.25 -32.33
C LEU A 17 4.49 7.34 -31.84
N GLY A 18 5.35 8.07 -32.53
CA GLY A 18 6.73 8.32 -32.11
C GLY A 18 6.82 9.05 -30.77
N THR A 19 6.02 10.10 -30.57
CA THR A 19 5.95 10.81 -29.28
C THR A 19 5.41 9.93 -28.16
N SER A 20 4.54 8.97 -28.49
CA SER A 20 4.03 8.01 -27.51
C SER A 20 5.18 7.17 -26.94
N TYR A 21 6.14 6.71 -27.76
CA TYR A 21 7.28 5.91 -27.31
C TYR A 21 8.26 6.66 -26.39
N ILE A 22 8.27 8.00 -26.44
CA ILE A 22 9.10 8.84 -25.58
C ILE A 22 8.43 9.06 -24.22
N THR A 23 7.09 9.03 -24.19
CA THR A 23 6.32 9.39 -23.00
C THR A 23 6.32 8.26 -21.97
N SER A 24 6.80 8.53 -20.75
CA SER A 24 6.82 7.55 -19.66
C SER A 24 5.51 7.50 -18.86
N ASP A 25 4.70 8.55 -18.90
CA ASP A 25 3.42 8.58 -18.20
C ASP A 25 2.38 7.71 -18.92
N ILE A 26 1.82 6.74 -18.19
CA ILE A 26 0.92 5.74 -18.76
C ILE A 26 -0.38 6.35 -19.29
N PHE A 27 -0.87 7.44 -18.71
CA PHE A 27 -2.11 8.08 -19.14
C PHE A 27 -1.89 8.85 -20.45
N HIS A 28 -0.85 9.69 -20.52
CA HIS A 28 -0.50 10.46 -21.72
C HIS A 28 -0.12 9.53 -22.88
N LEU A 29 0.61 8.45 -22.59
CA LEU A 29 0.95 7.41 -23.56
C LEU A 29 -0.30 6.83 -24.24
N ARG A 30 -1.36 6.52 -23.46
CA ARG A 30 -2.61 5.96 -24.00
C ARG A 30 -3.41 6.97 -24.81
N ILE A 31 -3.46 8.24 -24.38
CA ILE A 31 -4.11 9.31 -25.16
C ILE A 31 -3.42 9.51 -26.50
N LEU A 32 -2.09 9.67 -26.49
CA LEU A 32 -1.31 9.84 -27.72
C LEU A 32 -1.45 8.63 -28.65
N ALA A 33 -1.44 7.41 -28.11
CA ALA A 33 -1.68 6.20 -28.87
C ALA A 33 -3.08 6.18 -29.51
N MET A 34 -4.14 6.54 -28.76
CA MET A 34 -5.50 6.62 -29.32
C MET A 34 -5.62 7.67 -30.42
N SER A 35 -5.03 8.86 -30.23
CA SER A 35 -5.01 9.91 -31.26
C SER A 35 -4.26 9.45 -32.52
N GLY A 36 -3.09 8.83 -32.34
CA GLY A 36 -2.30 8.28 -33.45
C GLY A 36 -3.03 7.16 -34.20
N ILE A 37 -3.62 6.20 -33.50
CA ILE A 37 -4.42 5.11 -34.07
C ILE A 37 -5.64 5.66 -34.82
N SER A 38 -6.32 6.67 -34.27
CA SER A 38 -7.48 7.31 -34.92
C SER A 38 -7.10 7.97 -36.25
N LEU A 39 -6.01 8.73 -36.28
CA LEU A 39 -5.49 9.32 -37.52
C LEU A 39 -5.00 8.26 -38.51
N SER A 40 -4.43 7.16 -38.01
CA SER A 40 -3.97 6.03 -38.83
C SER A 40 -5.13 5.31 -39.52
N ILE A 41 -6.26 5.12 -38.81
CA ILE A 41 -7.52 4.60 -39.38
C ILE A 41 -8.04 5.53 -40.47
N LEU A 42 -8.09 6.84 -40.22
CA LEU A 42 -8.52 7.83 -41.21
C LEU A 42 -7.65 7.77 -42.48
N PHE A 43 -6.33 7.77 -42.31
CA PHE A 43 -5.39 7.65 -43.43
C PHE A 43 -5.60 6.38 -44.26
N GLN A 44 -5.74 5.21 -43.61
CA GLN A 44 -5.92 3.93 -44.30
C GLN A 44 -7.27 3.80 -45.01
N TYR A 45 -8.32 4.41 -44.45
CA TYR A 45 -9.66 4.37 -45.01
C TYR A 45 -9.78 5.24 -46.28
N TYR A 46 -9.17 6.42 -46.29
CA TYR A 46 -9.21 7.35 -47.43
C TYR A 46 -8.15 7.08 -48.50
N ARG A 47 -7.42 5.95 -48.44
CA ARG A 47 -6.54 5.54 -49.53
C ARG A 47 -7.36 5.04 -50.74
N PRO A 48 -6.84 5.18 -51.97
CA PRO A 48 -7.52 4.70 -53.18
C PRO A 48 -7.92 3.21 -53.12
N LEU A 49 -7.10 2.39 -52.45
CA LEU A 49 -7.41 1.01 -52.08
C LEU A 49 -7.35 0.91 -50.55
N PRO A 50 -8.50 0.95 -49.86
CA PRO A 50 -8.55 0.88 -48.41
C PRO A 50 -8.00 -0.45 -47.89
N LEU A 51 -7.07 -0.38 -46.94
CA LEU A 51 -6.51 -1.56 -46.31
C LEU A 51 -7.32 -1.94 -45.07
N PHE A 52 -8.37 -2.72 -45.27
CA PHE A 52 -9.29 -3.12 -44.19
C PHE A 52 -8.64 -3.97 -43.09
N ILE A 53 -7.59 -4.74 -43.40
CA ILE A 53 -6.88 -5.55 -42.41
C ILE A 53 -6.24 -4.65 -41.33
N PRO A 54 -5.36 -3.68 -41.67
CA PRO A 54 -4.88 -2.65 -40.76
C PRO A 54 -5.97 -1.89 -40.00
N ILE A 55 -7.07 -1.52 -40.67
CA ILE A 55 -8.17 -0.77 -40.03
C ILE A 55 -8.80 -1.58 -38.90
N ARG A 56 -9.07 -2.87 -39.13
CA ARG A 56 -9.68 -3.75 -38.11
C ARG A 56 -8.77 -3.94 -36.90
N TRP A 57 -7.46 -4.13 -37.11
CA TRP A 57 -6.49 -4.21 -36.02
C TRP A 57 -6.36 -2.90 -35.26
N ASN A 58 -6.31 -1.77 -35.96
CA ASN A 58 -6.30 -0.46 -35.33
C ASN A 58 -7.58 -0.19 -34.54
N ALA A 59 -8.75 -0.63 -35.01
CA ALA A 59 -9.99 -0.55 -34.25
C ALA A 59 -9.93 -1.38 -32.95
N LEU A 60 -9.40 -2.61 -33.01
CA LEU A 60 -9.16 -3.43 -31.82
C LEU A 60 -8.23 -2.72 -30.83
N PHE A 61 -7.10 -2.18 -31.31
CA PHE A 61 -6.16 -1.46 -30.45
C PHE A 61 -6.76 -0.18 -29.87
N LEU A 62 -7.62 0.52 -30.62
CA LEU A 62 -8.32 1.70 -30.13
C LEU A 62 -9.25 1.34 -28.95
N ILE A 63 -10.01 0.24 -29.07
CA ILE A 63 -10.88 -0.27 -28.01
C ILE A 63 -10.06 -0.66 -26.77
N THR A 64 -8.97 -1.41 -26.97
CA THR A 64 -8.08 -1.80 -25.85
C THR A 64 -7.53 -0.57 -25.13
N ASN A 65 -7.01 0.43 -25.86
CA ASN A 65 -6.49 1.65 -25.26
C ASN A 65 -7.59 2.44 -24.54
N ALA A 66 -8.80 2.51 -25.08
CA ALA A 66 -9.96 3.13 -24.43
C ALA A 66 -10.31 2.44 -23.10
N GLY A 67 -10.31 1.10 -23.08
CA GLY A 67 -10.51 0.32 -21.85
C GLY A 67 -9.45 0.60 -20.79
N MET A 68 -8.18 0.73 -21.19
CA MET A 68 -7.09 1.08 -20.27
C MET A 68 -7.24 2.49 -19.68
N ILE A 69 -7.63 3.48 -20.49
CA ILE A 69 -7.93 4.84 -20.00
C ILE A 69 -9.13 4.79 -19.05
N ALA A 70 -10.18 4.05 -19.38
CA ALA A 70 -11.35 3.90 -18.52
C ALA A 70 -10.98 3.27 -17.17
N ALA A 71 -10.10 2.27 -17.14
CA ALA A 71 -9.57 1.71 -15.90
C ALA A 71 -8.81 2.76 -15.07
N LEU A 72 -7.90 3.52 -15.68
CA LEU A 72 -7.16 4.60 -15.00
C LEU A 72 -8.09 5.71 -14.46
N LEU A 73 -9.14 6.06 -15.20
CA LEU A 73 -10.13 7.04 -14.76
C LEU A 73 -11.01 6.50 -13.63
N SER A 74 -11.38 5.21 -13.68
CA SER A 74 -12.10 4.54 -12.60
C SER A 74 -11.29 4.57 -11.30
N GLU A 75 -9.98 4.32 -11.37
CA GLU A 75 -9.08 4.44 -10.22
C GLU A 75 -9.11 5.86 -9.65
N ARG A 76 -8.96 6.89 -10.49
CA ARG A 76 -9.07 8.29 -10.04
C ARG A 76 -10.43 8.61 -9.42
N ASN A 77 -11.51 8.04 -9.94
CA ASN A 77 -12.84 8.26 -9.40
C ASN A 77 -13.06 7.54 -8.05
N GLU A 78 -12.44 6.38 -7.82
CA GLU A 78 -12.45 5.71 -6.51
C GLU A 78 -11.84 6.60 -5.42
N ALA A 79 -10.72 7.28 -5.73
CA ALA A 79 -10.11 8.23 -4.81
C ALA A 79 -11.02 9.43 -4.47
N ASN A 80 -11.86 9.88 -5.40
CA ASN A 80 -12.78 10.99 -5.16
C ASN A 80 -13.95 10.63 -4.24
N LYS A 81 -14.12 9.35 -3.89
CA LYS A 81 -15.19 8.88 -3.00
C LYS A 81 -14.83 8.98 -1.51
N MET A 82 -13.62 9.43 -1.16
CA MET A 82 -13.24 9.64 0.24
C MET A 82 -14.11 10.70 0.89
N SER A 83 -14.56 10.43 2.11
CA SER A 83 -15.14 11.46 2.97
C SER A 83 -14.10 12.52 3.34
N ASP A 84 -14.55 13.70 3.76
CA ASP A 84 -13.64 14.80 4.13
C ASP A 84 -12.66 14.40 5.25
N ASN A 85 -13.12 13.64 6.25
CA ASN A 85 -12.28 13.13 7.34
C ASN A 85 -11.21 12.14 6.85
N GLU A 86 -11.56 11.25 5.91
CA GLU A 86 -10.60 10.30 5.32
C GLU A 86 -9.58 11.01 4.46
N ARG A 87 -10.00 12.07 3.75
CA ARG A 87 -9.14 12.90 2.91
C ARG A 87 -8.16 13.72 3.74
N GLU A 88 -8.60 14.25 4.88
CA GLU A 88 -7.72 14.97 5.81
C GLU A 88 -6.68 14.03 6.43
N LEU A 89 -7.08 12.81 6.83
CA LEU A 89 -6.14 11.79 7.31
C LEU A 89 -5.15 11.36 6.21
N TYR A 90 -5.62 11.24 4.97
CA TYR A 90 -4.76 10.99 3.83
C TYR A 90 -3.73 12.12 3.65
N ASP A 91 -4.18 13.37 3.56
CA ASP A 91 -3.32 14.52 3.30
C ASP A 91 -2.29 14.74 4.42
N ARG A 92 -2.66 14.49 5.68
CA ARG A 92 -1.75 14.61 6.83
C ARG A 92 -0.73 13.47 6.88
N GLU A 93 -1.17 12.22 6.81
CA GLU A 93 -0.35 11.07 7.20
C GLU A 93 0.11 10.25 6.00
N PHE A 94 -0.83 9.82 5.16
CA PHE A 94 -0.54 8.83 4.10
C PHE A 94 0.07 9.44 2.84
N LYS A 95 -0.20 10.72 2.56
CA LYS A 95 0.38 11.46 1.44
C LYS A 95 1.86 11.73 1.63
N GLN A 96 2.29 12.09 2.85
CA GLN A 96 3.71 12.21 3.20
C GLN A 96 4.40 10.84 3.13
N MET A 97 3.65 9.79 3.43
CA MET A 97 4.06 8.41 3.20
C MET A 97 4.07 8.01 1.71
N GLY A 98 3.70 8.88 0.76
CA GLY A 98 3.81 8.59 -0.67
C GLY A 98 2.78 7.59 -1.21
N PHE A 99 1.73 7.29 -0.45
CA PHE A 99 0.58 6.58 -0.99
C PHE A 99 -0.16 7.48 -1.97
N THR A 100 -0.60 6.93 -3.09
CA THR A 100 -1.60 7.60 -3.92
C THR A 100 -2.97 7.57 -3.22
N PRO A 101 -3.90 8.48 -3.57
CA PRO A 101 -5.23 8.47 -2.96
C PRO A 101 -5.95 7.12 -3.14
N VAL A 102 -5.84 6.51 -4.32
CA VAL A 102 -6.46 5.21 -4.62
C VAL A 102 -5.88 4.12 -3.73
N GLU A 103 -4.56 4.12 -3.54
CA GLU A 103 -3.90 3.10 -2.73
C GLU A 103 -4.29 3.21 -1.26
N TYR A 104 -4.31 4.44 -0.73
CA TYR A 104 -4.78 4.70 0.63
C TYR A 104 -6.25 4.28 0.79
N TYR A 105 -7.13 4.65 -0.13
CA TYR A 105 -8.54 4.30 -0.07
C TYR A 105 -8.74 2.78 0.04
N ARG A 106 -8.01 2.03 -0.79
CA ARG A 106 -8.10 0.56 -0.81
C ARG A 106 -7.51 -0.06 0.45
N LEU A 107 -6.40 0.47 0.96
CA LEU A 107 -5.79 0.01 2.21
C LEU A 107 -6.72 0.25 3.40
N VAL A 108 -7.29 1.45 3.53
CA VAL A 108 -8.21 1.77 4.64
C VAL A 108 -9.49 0.96 4.57
N ARG A 109 -10.05 0.75 3.36
CA ARG A 109 -11.23 -0.10 3.19
C ARG A 109 -11.01 -1.56 3.55
N ALA A 110 -9.78 -2.06 3.42
CA ALA A 110 -9.42 -3.39 3.87
C ALA A 110 -9.28 -3.49 5.40
N GLY A 111 -9.23 -2.35 6.10
CA GLY A 111 -9.10 -2.27 7.55
C GLY A 111 -10.40 -1.89 8.23
N ARG A 112 -10.44 -2.12 9.55
CA ARG A 112 -11.56 -1.75 10.42
C ARG A 112 -11.04 -0.78 11.47
N ARG A 113 -11.72 0.35 11.64
CA ARG A 113 -11.41 1.26 12.74
C ARG A 113 -11.89 0.67 14.06
N ARG A 114 -11.07 0.74 15.09
CA ARG A 114 -11.36 0.20 16.41
C ARG A 114 -10.87 1.14 17.50
N GLN A 115 -11.73 1.37 18.49
CA GLN A 115 -11.35 2.03 19.73
C GLN A 115 -10.76 1.00 20.70
N VAL A 116 -9.61 1.34 21.28
CA VAL A 116 -8.84 0.52 22.19
C VAL A 116 -8.78 1.25 23.53
N LYS A 117 -9.32 0.63 24.58
CA LYS A 117 -9.27 1.20 25.92
C LYS A 117 -7.88 1.08 26.53
N GLN A 118 -7.51 2.02 27.39
CA GLN A 118 -6.31 1.93 28.22
C GLN A 118 -6.19 0.54 28.88
N GLY A 119 -4.98 -0.03 28.86
CA GLY A 119 -4.66 -1.34 29.41
C GLY A 119 -5.00 -2.54 28.52
N SER A 120 -5.64 -2.31 27.36
CA SER A 120 -5.94 -3.38 26.41
C SER A 120 -4.68 -3.82 25.66
N TYR A 121 -4.54 -5.11 25.42
CA TYR A 121 -3.46 -5.71 24.64
C TYR A 121 -3.81 -5.69 23.15
N LEU A 122 -2.88 -5.21 22.32
CA LEU A 122 -2.98 -5.30 20.86
C LEU A 122 -2.27 -6.55 20.34
N CYS A 123 -1.13 -6.88 20.94
CA CYS A 123 -0.43 -8.14 20.77
C CYS A 123 0.34 -8.51 22.04
N GLU A 124 0.56 -9.81 22.21
CA GLU A 124 1.28 -10.38 23.35
C GLU A 124 2.47 -11.18 22.83
N GLU A 125 3.64 -10.95 23.43
CA GLU A 125 4.86 -11.63 23.04
C GLU A 125 4.70 -13.15 23.13
N SER A 126 5.30 -13.85 22.16
CA SER A 126 5.22 -15.31 22.00
C SER A 126 3.82 -15.86 21.66
N GLN A 127 2.77 -15.04 21.68
CA GLN A 127 1.43 -15.43 21.22
C GLN A 127 1.30 -15.25 19.71
N VAL A 128 0.49 -16.09 19.08
CA VAL A 128 0.19 -15.99 17.65
C VAL A 128 -0.53 -14.68 17.38
N GLN A 129 0.04 -13.84 16.52
CA GLN A 129 -0.57 -12.59 16.10
C GLN A 129 -1.14 -12.75 14.70
N LYS A 130 -2.40 -12.32 14.55
CA LYS A 130 -3.17 -12.42 13.31
C LYS A 130 -3.53 -11.07 12.72
N ASN A 131 -3.32 -9.99 13.47
CA ASN A 131 -3.77 -8.65 13.09
C ASN A 131 -2.59 -7.67 13.06
N MET A 132 -2.60 -6.77 12.10
CA MET A 132 -1.73 -5.59 12.01
C MET A 132 -2.52 -4.37 12.42
N TYR A 133 -1.87 -3.38 13.02
CA TYR A 133 -2.52 -2.13 13.41
C TYR A 133 -1.76 -0.92 12.89
N PHE A 134 -2.48 0.17 12.67
CA PHE A 134 -1.92 1.51 12.48
C PHE A 134 -2.55 2.45 13.51
N LEU A 135 -1.72 3.09 14.32
CA LEU A 135 -2.16 3.96 15.41
C LEU A 135 -2.60 5.32 14.85
N LEU A 136 -3.89 5.65 14.97
CA LEU A 136 -4.44 6.92 14.52
C LEU A 136 -4.36 8.00 15.60
N SER A 137 -4.62 7.63 16.85
CA SER A 137 -4.50 8.52 18.01
C SER A 137 -4.23 7.72 19.29
N GLY A 138 -3.62 8.37 20.27
CA GLY A 138 -3.24 7.76 21.55
C GLY A 138 -1.77 7.32 21.58
N SER A 139 -1.42 6.48 22.55
CA SER A 139 -0.05 5.99 22.76
C SER A 139 -0.04 4.53 23.16
N ILE A 140 0.84 3.74 22.54
CA ILE A 140 0.99 2.31 22.83
C ILE A 140 2.34 2.06 23.49
N GLU A 141 2.34 1.39 24.62
CA GLU A 141 3.56 0.93 25.29
C GLU A 141 4.01 -0.41 24.72
N VAL A 142 5.31 -0.51 24.44
CA VAL A 142 5.95 -1.75 23.97
C VAL A 142 6.83 -2.29 25.08
N SER A 143 6.60 -3.55 25.44
CA SER A 143 7.39 -4.27 26.44
C SER A 143 7.88 -5.61 25.87
N ILE A 144 9.05 -6.04 26.35
CA ILE A 144 9.62 -7.34 26.05
C ILE A 144 9.80 -8.09 27.37
N ASP A 145 9.47 -9.38 27.37
CA ASP A 145 9.70 -10.29 28.48
C ASP A 145 11.21 -10.53 28.58
N SER A 146 11.83 -10.07 29.66
CA SER A 146 13.28 -10.20 29.85
C SER A 146 13.63 -11.63 30.27
N THR A 147 13.49 -12.59 29.35
CA THR A 147 14.00 -13.96 29.55
C THR A 147 15.44 -14.12 29.04
N ASN A 148 15.98 -13.14 28.30
CA ASN A 148 17.32 -13.18 27.73
C ASN A 148 18.42 -12.53 28.60
N ASN A 149 18.10 -12.07 29.81
CA ASN A 149 19.13 -11.75 30.81
C ASN A 149 18.67 -12.19 32.21
N PRO A 150 18.98 -13.42 32.65
CA PRO A 150 18.66 -13.85 33.99
C PRO A 150 19.59 -13.12 34.97
N THR A 151 19.23 -11.92 35.42
CA THR A 151 19.64 -11.48 36.75
C THR A 151 18.83 -12.29 37.76
N ALA A 152 19.32 -13.51 38.02
CA ALA A 152 18.82 -14.36 39.08
C ALA A 152 19.17 -13.71 40.42
N GLU A 153 18.27 -12.89 40.96
CA GLU A 153 18.24 -12.65 42.40
C GLU A 153 17.75 -13.93 43.06
N VAL A 154 18.70 -14.75 43.50
CA VAL A 154 18.44 -15.95 44.30
C VAL A 154 18.01 -15.47 45.69
N SER A 155 16.70 -15.44 45.92
CA SER A 155 16.14 -15.29 47.25
C SER A 155 16.24 -16.63 47.99
N PRO A 156 16.87 -16.72 49.18
CA PRO A 156 17.12 -17.97 49.88
C PRO A 156 15.86 -18.43 50.63
N SER A 157 14.80 -18.81 49.91
CA SER A 157 13.64 -19.51 50.49
C SER A 157 12.65 -20.02 49.41
N GLY A 158 12.90 -21.24 48.93
CA GLY A 158 11.89 -22.32 48.80
C GLY A 158 10.55 -22.11 48.08
N SER A 159 10.27 -20.99 47.42
CA SER A 159 9.04 -20.79 46.66
C SER A 159 9.34 -20.04 45.36
N GLN A 160 9.46 -20.80 44.27
CA GLN A 160 9.84 -20.28 42.96
C GLN A 160 8.61 -19.67 42.28
N GLN A 161 8.28 -18.43 42.63
CA GLN A 161 7.36 -17.61 41.86
C GLN A 161 8.17 -16.89 40.79
N ILE A 162 8.12 -17.39 39.55
CA ILE A 162 8.75 -16.75 38.40
C ILE A 162 7.95 -15.48 38.09
N THR A 163 8.29 -14.38 38.76
CA THR A 163 7.76 -13.05 38.42
C THR A 163 8.47 -12.61 37.15
N ARG A 164 7.86 -12.88 35.98
CA ARG A 164 8.38 -12.41 34.69
C ARG A 164 8.39 -10.89 34.69
N ARG A 165 9.57 -10.29 34.82
CA ARG A 165 9.74 -8.83 34.80
C ARG A 165 9.70 -8.36 33.35
N ARG A 166 8.53 -7.87 32.92
CA ARG A 166 8.41 -7.15 31.63
C ARG A 166 9.25 -5.88 31.72
N SER A 167 10.18 -5.72 30.78
CA SER A 167 10.94 -4.48 30.63
C SER A 167 10.24 -3.61 29.60
N ARG A 168 9.96 -2.35 29.94
CA ARG A 168 9.45 -1.38 28.98
C ARG A 168 10.57 -1.01 28.03
N VAL A 169 10.33 -1.16 26.73
CA VAL A 169 11.38 -0.98 25.70
C VAL A 169 11.15 0.29 24.90
N ALA A 170 9.88 0.65 24.64
CA ALA A 170 9.56 1.84 23.86
C ALA A 170 8.10 2.30 24.09
N SER A 171 7.79 3.48 23.54
CA SER A 171 6.42 3.96 23.34
C SER A 171 6.22 4.26 21.86
N ILE A 172 5.09 3.85 21.30
CA ILE A 172 4.69 4.11 19.91
C ILE A 172 3.75 5.31 19.92
N SER A 173 4.13 6.34 19.16
CA SER A 173 3.31 7.53 18.91
C SER A 173 2.39 7.32 17.71
N PRO A 174 1.35 8.16 17.54
CA PRO A 174 0.47 8.09 16.37
C PRO A 174 1.24 8.09 15.05
N ASN A 175 0.61 7.54 14.02
CA ASN A 175 1.12 7.41 12.66
C ASN A 175 2.24 6.38 12.47
N SER A 176 2.31 5.42 13.40
CA SER A 176 3.15 4.24 13.29
C SER A 176 2.31 2.98 13.19
N PHE A 177 2.87 1.99 12.50
CA PHE A 177 2.27 0.67 12.45
C PHE A 177 2.60 -0.13 13.72
N ILE A 178 1.93 -1.26 13.93
CA ILE A 178 2.16 -2.21 15.01
C ILE A 178 1.96 -3.62 14.44
N GLY A 179 2.93 -4.50 14.67
CA GLY A 179 2.89 -5.87 14.13
C GLY A 179 3.48 -6.01 12.73
N GLU A 180 4.23 -5.02 12.26
CA GLU A 180 4.83 -4.97 10.93
C GLU A 180 5.83 -6.09 10.73
N MET A 181 6.68 -6.34 11.73
CA MET A 181 7.65 -7.44 11.66
C MET A 181 6.93 -8.76 11.50
N THR A 182 5.93 -9.01 12.34
CA THR A 182 5.13 -10.23 12.30
C THR A 182 4.40 -10.38 10.97
N PHE A 183 3.79 -9.30 10.43
CA PHE A 183 3.12 -9.35 9.14
C PHE A 183 4.09 -9.58 7.97
N LEU A 184 5.26 -8.94 7.98
CA LEU A 184 6.29 -9.18 6.96
C LEU A 184 6.81 -10.62 7.01
N THR A 185 7.06 -11.17 8.20
CA THR A 185 7.43 -12.57 8.38
C THR A 185 6.31 -13.49 7.91
N TYR A 186 5.05 -13.20 8.24
CA TYR A 186 3.89 -13.95 7.76
C TYR A 186 3.84 -14.00 6.22
N LEU A 187 4.11 -12.88 5.54
CA LEU A 187 4.20 -12.85 4.07
C LEU A 187 5.40 -13.63 3.51
N GLN A 188 6.53 -13.67 4.22
CA GLN A 188 7.74 -14.38 3.80
C GLN A 188 7.65 -15.90 4.03
N GLU A 189 7.02 -16.34 5.12
CA GLU A 189 6.94 -17.74 5.53
C GLU A 189 5.69 -18.45 4.99
N SER A 190 5.24 -18.07 3.80
CA SER A 190 4.07 -18.68 3.13
C SER A 190 2.82 -18.71 4.01
N ARG A 191 2.54 -17.60 4.73
CA ARG A 191 1.35 -17.41 5.58
C ARG A 191 1.24 -18.38 6.76
N ARG A 192 2.37 -18.87 7.28
CA ARG A 192 2.38 -19.62 8.55
C ARG A 192 2.08 -18.69 9.72
N SER A 193 1.44 -19.23 10.75
CA SER A 193 1.20 -18.50 11.99
C SER A 193 2.52 -18.01 12.59
N THR A 194 2.61 -16.70 12.81
CA THR A 194 3.80 -16.06 13.36
C THR A 194 3.47 -15.47 14.73
N SER A 195 4.37 -15.68 15.70
CA SER A 195 4.21 -15.10 17.03
C SER A 195 4.66 -13.63 17.07
N ALA A 196 4.03 -12.83 17.93
CA ALA A 196 4.50 -11.47 18.19
C ALA A 196 5.85 -11.52 18.92
N SER A 197 6.78 -10.64 18.51
CA SER A 197 8.09 -10.50 19.16
C SER A 197 8.07 -9.60 20.39
N THR A 198 6.99 -8.84 20.60
CA THR A 198 6.85 -7.88 21.68
C THR A 198 5.41 -7.86 22.17
N THR A 199 5.22 -7.42 23.41
CA THR A 199 3.90 -7.14 23.98
C THR A 199 3.56 -5.66 23.81
N CYS A 200 2.42 -5.35 23.19
CA CYS A 200 1.95 -3.98 22.95
C CYS A 200 0.65 -3.71 23.72
N ILE A 201 0.66 -2.70 24.59
CA ILE A 201 -0.45 -2.36 25.49
C ILE A 201 -0.83 -0.90 25.29
N ALA A 202 -2.12 -0.60 25.20
CA ALA A 202 -2.59 0.79 25.14
C ALA A 202 -2.32 1.52 26.46
N ASN A 203 -1.52 2.59 26.41
CA ASN A 203 -1.21 3.42 27.58
C ASN A 203 -2.36 4.39 27.91
N GLU A 204 -3.20 4.69 26.93
CA GLU A 204 -4.39 5.54 27.02
C GLU A 204 -5.46 5.07 26.02
N ASP A 205 -6.66 5.64 26.09
CA ASP A 205 -7.70 5.38 25.09
C ASP A 205 -7.21 5.81 23.71
N SER A 206 -7.16 4.85 22.79
CA SER A 206 -6.49 4.97 21.49
C SER A 206 -7.42 4.55 20.35
N GLU A 207 -7.25 5.16 19.17
CA GLU A 207 -7.93 4.74 17.93
C GLU A 207 -6.91 4.05 17.03
N VAL A 208 -7.26 2.86 16.52
CA VAL A 208 -6.42 2.12 15.58
C VAL A 208 -7.19 1.72 14.34
N LEU A 209 -6.47 1.61 13.23
CA LEU A 209 -6.93 0.90 12.05
C LEU A 209 -6.37 -0.53 12.11
N GLU A 210 -7.25 -1.51 12.16
CA GLU A 210 -6.94 -2.94 12.33
C GLU A 210 -7.13 -3.69 11.01
N TRP A 211 -6.16 -4.53 10.66
CA TRP A 211 -6.24 -5.44 9.51
C TRP A 211 -5.96 -6.87 9.94
N ASP A 212 -6.79 -7.81 9.51
CA ASP A 212 -6.46 -9.23 9.60
C ASP A 212 -5.39 -9.59 8.55
N PHE A 213 -4.41 -10.42 8.93
CA PHE A 213 -3.28 -10.79 8.09
C PHE A 213 -3.71 -11.55 6.83
N GLU A 214 -4.68 -12.46 6.93
CA GLU A 214 -5.14 -13.26 5.81
C GLU A 214 -5.99 -12.40 4.86
N GLU A 215 -6.91 -11.61 5.40
CA GLU A 215 -7.72 -10.66 4.62
C GLU A 215 -6.83 -9.65 3.89
N LEU A 216 -5.85 -9.06 4.59
CA LEU A 216 -4.93 -8.09 4.02
C LEU A 216 -3.99 -8.73 2.99
N ALA A 217 -3.39 -9.88 3.28
CA ALA A 217 -2.49 -10.55 2.33
C ALA A 217 -3.21 -10.91 1.03
N THR A 218 -4.45 -11.42 1.14
CA THR A 218 -5.29 -11.75 -0.02
C THR A 218 -5.67 -10.49 -0.80
N ALA A 219 -6.00 -9.39 -0.11
CA ALA A 219 -6.28 -8.12 -0.78
C ALA A 219 -5.05 -7.60 -1.55
N LEU A 220 -3.84 -7.74 -1.00
CA LEU A 220 -2.59 -7.25 -1.61
C LEU A 220 -2.13 -8.08 -2.82
N GLU A 221 -2.62 -9.31 -2.98
CA GLU A 221 -2.25 -10.18 -4.11
C GLU A 221 -2.98 -9.85 -5.42
N THR A 222 -4.11 -9.14 -5.34
CA THR A 222 -4.85 -8.73 -6.53
C THR A 222 -4.00 -7.78 -7.38
N GLU A 223 -3.97 -7.96 -8.71
CA GLU A 223 -3.18 -7.10 -9.61
C GLU A 223 -3.47 -5.60 -9.41
N LYS A 224 -4.74 -5.26 -9.18
CA LYS A 224 -5.19 -3.90 -8.87
C LYS A 224 -4.48 -3.29 -7.65
N ASN A 225 -4.05 -4.10 -6.70
CA ASN A 225 -3.44 -3.69 -5.45
C ASN A 225 -1.92 -3.84 -5.43
N ARG A 226 -1.28 -4.13 -6.58
CA ARG A 226 0.18 -4.24 -6.66
C ARG A 226 0.89 -2.95 -6.25
N GLY A 227 0.34 -1.80 -6.61
CA GLY A 227 0.81 -0.49 -6.14
C GLY A 227 0.75 -0.37 -4.61
N VAL A 228 -0.42 -0.68 -4.04
CA VAL A 228 -0.65 -0.71 -2.58
C VAL A 228 0.35 -1.61 -1.88
N LYS A 229 0.57 -2.83 -2.38
CA LYS A 229 1.51 -3.81 -1.81
C LYS A 229 2.92 -3.25 -1.77
N ASN A 230 3.40 -2.70 -2.89
CA ASN A 230 4.74 -2.14 -2.97
C ASN A 230 4.89 -0.91 -2.05
N ALA A 231 3.91 -0.02 -2.04
CA ALA A 231 3.89 1.16 -1.18
C ALA A 231 3.88 0.76 0.30
N LEU A 232 3.00 -0.16 0.69
CA LEU A 232 2.91 -0.67 2.06
C LEU A 232 4.22 -1.32 2.50
N GLN A 233 4.79 -2.24 1.71
CA GLN A 233 6.06 -2.88 2.04
C GLN A 233 7.18 -1.85 2.25
N ALA A 234 7.32 -0.88 1.34
CA ALA A 234 8.31 0.18 1.49
C ALA A 234 8.09 1.01 2.76
N LYS A 235 6.84 1.22 3.18
CA LYS A 235 6.54 1.98 4.40
C LYS A 235 6.76 1.19 5.67
N LEU A 236 6.36 -0.08 5.71
CA LEU A 236 6.68 -0.98 6.83
C LEU A 236 8.20 -1.05 7.04
N SER A 237 8.99 -1.21 5.96
CA SER A 237 10.46 -1.20 6.07
C SER A 237 11.02 0.13 6.61
N ASN A 238 10.47 1.28 6.19
CA ASN A 238 10.90 2.58 6.69
C ASN A 238 10.53 2.82 8.15
N ASP A 239 9.33 2.44 8.58
CA ASP A 239 8.88 2.55 9.96
C ASP A 239 9.73 1.68 10.89
N LEU A 240 9.99 0.42 10.50
CA LEU A 240 10.89 -0.47 11.23
C LEU A 240 12.29 0.11 11.37
N ARG A 241 12.84 0.69 10.30
CA ARG A 241 14.15 1.34 10.36
C ARG A 241 14.17 2.51 11.34
N LYS A 242 13.12 3.36 11.35
CA LYS A 242 13.00 4.46 12.32
C LYS A 242 12.96 3.94 13.75
N LYS A 243 12.14 2.93 14.02
CA LYS A 243 12.01 2.32 15.36
C LYS A 243 13.32 1.68 15.82
N LEU A 244 14.02 0.94 14.96
CA LEU A 244 15.33 0.37 15.28
C LEU A 244 16.36 1.45 15.60
N SER A 245 16.41 2.54 14.82
CA SER A 245 17.32 3.66 15.09
C SER A 245 17.04 4.34 16.44
N ALA A 246 15.77 4.52 16.79
CA ALA A 246 15.36 5.06 18.08
C ALA A 246 15.77 4.14 19.23
N MET A 247 15.54 2.83 19.10
CA MET A 247 15.95 1.83 20.09
C MET A 247 17.48 1.80 20.31
N THR A 248 18.28 1.89 19.24
CA THR A 248 19.75 1.94 19.37
C THR A 248 20.25 3.23 20.03
N SER A 249 19.52 4.35 19.89
CA SER A 249 19.91 5.63 20.47
C SER A 249 19.57 5.78 21.96
N THR A 250 18.62 4.98 22.48
CA THR A 250 18.25 4.97 23.90
C THR A 250 19.15 4.03 24.73
N GLY A 251 19.96 3.20 24.07
CA GLY A 251 20.89 2.24 24.69
C GLY A 251 22.36 2.70 24.78
N ALA A 252 22.66 3.97 24.47
CA ALA A 252 23.98 4.59 24.60
C ALA A 252 23.91 5.73 25.64
#